data_AF-A0A7K1SWC8-F1
#
_entry.id   AF-A0A7K1SWC8-F1
#
_cell.length_a   1.000
_cell.length_b   1.000
_cell.length_c   1.000
_cell.angle_alpha   90.00
_cell.angle_beta   90.00
_cell.angle_gamma   90.00
#
_symmetry.space_group_name_H-M   'P 1'
#
loop_
_entity.id
_entity.type
_entity.pdbx_description
1 polymer ?
#
loop_
_entity_poly.entity_id
_entity_poly.type
_entity_poly.pdbx_seq_one_letter_code
_entity_poly.pdbx_strand_id
1 'polypeptide(L)'
;MQLKTAFRLLQVVLLSTFFSIGYGQDTVKTGARARQTTKPKQATVNPAKVNPAQTNLAYPLKPSATTPIAVSTDKSLNGQYQFILSKVYHYQQPMITAFYRSMQDTLRTQRIALAAIHSKLAAQTKSMAAMQSDVNSKEESLNATTAQVNSINFLGMPVAKTTYNTIMWGLVIVLGALAATVIFLSTSARREAHYRTKLYNDLEEEYKGYKTKANDKEKKLSRDLQTVRNKLEEITGNPEY
;
A
#
# COMPACT_ATOMS: atom_id res chain seq x y z
N MET A 1 -42.21 -5.74 -21.43
CA MET A 1 -40.79 -5.44 -21.71
C MET A 1 -40.08 -4.68 -20.58
N GLN A 2 -40.80 -3.99 -19.69
CA GLN A 2 -40.24 -3.15 -18.61
C GLN A 2 -39.60 -3.89 -17.41
N LEU A 3 -39.90 -5.19 -17.22
CA LEU A 3 -39.38 -5.94 -16.07
C LEU A 3 -37.96 -6.50 -16.28
N LYS A 4 -37.60 -6.78 -17.55
CA LYS A 4 -36.23 -7.21 -17.92
C LYS A 4 -35.24 -6.05 -17.94
N THR A 5 -35.69 -4.85 -18.27
CA THR A 5 -34.88 -3.63 -18.26
C THR A 5 -34.61 -3.14 -16.83
N ALA A 6 -35.61 -3.24 -15.94
CA ALA A 6 -35.44 -2.95 -14.51
C ALA A 6 -34.43 -3.90 -13.82
N PHE A 7 -34.45 -5.19 -14.14
CA PHE A 7 -33.48 -6.15 -13.59
C PHE A 7 -32.05 -5.91 -14.12
N ARG A 8 -31.89 -5.49 -15.39
CA ARG A 8 -30.59 -5.10 -15.94
C ARG A 8 -30.05 -3.80 -15.35
N LEU A 9 -30.90 -2.82 -15.06
CA LEU A 9 -30.50 -1.58 -14.38
C LEU A 9 -30.10 -1.83 -12.92
N LEU A 10 -30.83 -2.71 -12.21
CA LEU A 10 -30.46 -3.13 -10.85
C LEU A 10 -29.10 -3.86 -10.83
N GLN A 11 -28.82 -4.69 -11.83
CA GLN A 11 -27.56 -5.43 -11.94
C GLN A 11 -26.37 -4.52 -12.27
N VAL A 12 -26.57 -3.46 -13.05
CA VAL A 12 -25.52 -2.47 -13.38
C VAL A 12 -25.25 -1.52 -12.20
N VAL A 13 -26.26 -1.19 -11.39
CA VAL A 13 -26.09 -0.37 -10.16
C VAL A 13 -25.41 -1.18 -9.04
N LEU A 14 -25.66 -2.49 -8.96
CA LEU A 14 -24.88 -3.37 -8.08
C LEU A 14 -23.43 -3.48 -8.55
N LEU A 15 -23.15 -3.62 -9.85
CA LEU A 15 -21.77 -3.69 -10.35
C LEU A 15 -20.98 -2.37 -10.21
N SER A 16 -21.64 -1.20 -10.28
CA SER A 16 -20.98 0.10 -10.17
C SER A 16 -20.66 0.52 -8.72
N THR A 17 -21.29 -0.10 -7.73
CA THR A 17 -20.95 0.10 -6.31
C THR A 17 -19.80 -0.78 -5.82
N PHE A 18 -19.36 -1.77 -6.61
CA PHE A 18 -18.25 -2.66 -6.27
C PHE A 18 -16.86 -2.19 -6.71
N PHE A 19 -16.72 -1.04 -7.38
CA PHE A 19 -15.41 -0.48 -7.75
C PHE A 19 -14.97 0.71 -6.89
N SER A 20 -15.76 1.09 -5.88
CA SER A 20 -15.46 2.21 -4.98
C SER A 20 -15.44 1.75 -3.52
N ILE A 21 -14.50 0.87 -3.16
CA ILE A 21 -14.08 0.72 -1.76
C ILE A 21 -12.70 1.36 -1.68
N GLY A 22 -12.70 2.59 -1.16
CA GLY A 22 -11.52 3.39 -0.92
C GLY A 22 -10.49 2.65 -0.06
N TYR A 23 -9.22 2.85 -0.42
CA TYR A 23 -8.09 2.62 0.46
C TYR A 23 -8.35 3.35 1.78
N GLY A 24 -8.25 2.61 2.88
CA GLY A 24 -8.70 3.02 4.21
C GLY A 24 -8.11 4.35 4.69
N GLN A 25 -8.94 5.11 5.38
CA GLN A 25 -8.50 6.20 6.24
C GLN A 25 -7.69 5.62 7.40
N ASP A 26 -6.44 6.04 7.48
CA ASP A 26 -5.60 5.90 8.66
C ASP A 26 -6.07 6.93 9.70
N THR A 27 -6.77 6.47 10.75
CA THR A 27 -7.26 7.33 11.84
C THR A 27 -6.40 7.15 13.08
N VAL A 28 -5.21 7.77 13.08
CA VAL A 28 -4.46 7.96 14.33
C VAL A 28 -4.76 9.35 14.87
N LYS A 29 -5.69 9.39 15.81
CA LYS A 29 -5.98 10.53 16.69
C LYS A 29 -4.81 10.69 17.68
N THR A 30 -3.95 11.68 17.46
CA THR A 30 -2.96 12.12 18.46
C THR A 30 -3.04 13.62 18.65
N GLY A 31 -3.64 14.04 19.77
CA GLY A 31 -3.36 15.35 20.33
C GLY A 31 -2.03 15.30 21.08
N ALA A 32 -1.04 16.07 20.64
CA ALA A 32 0.01 16.63 21.49
C ALA A 32 0.83 17.67 20.71
N ARG A 33 0.77 18.89 21.23
CA ARG A 33 1.53 20.08 20.87
C ARG A 33 3.04 19.87 21.07
N ALA A 34 3.87 20.20 20.06
CA ALA A 34 5.20 20.82 20.26
C ALA A 34 5.89 21.23 18.95
N ARG A 35 6.19 22.55 18.87
CA ARG A 35 7.31 23.22 18.18
C ARG A 35 7.71 22.79 16.75
N GLN A 36 7.36 23.69 15.82
CA GLN A 36 8.09 23.91 14.59
C GLN A 36 9.52 24.38 14.90
N THR A 37 10.53 23.59 14.52
CA THR A 37 11.89 24.06 14.29
C THR A 37 12.26 23.76 12.85
N THR A 38 12.18 24.82 12.04
CA THR A 38 13.06 25.15 10.91
C THR A 38 13.93 24.04 10.31
N LYS A 39 13.61 23.68 9.07
CA LYS A 39 14.53 23.06 8.10
C LYS A 39 15.82 23.90 7.99
N PRO A 40 17.03 23.32 8.06
CA PRO A 40 18.20 23.97 7.51
C PRO A 40 18.22 23.77 5.98
N LYS A 41 18.21 24.90 5.31
CA LYS A 41 18.38 25.13 3.88
C LYS A 41 19.75 24.57 3.45
N GLN A 42 19.76 23.72 2.44
CA GLN A 42 20.97 23.31 1.72
C GLN A 42 21.66 24.56 1.17
N ALA A 43 22.85 24.85 1.67
CA ALA A 43 23.79 25.73 1.01
C ALA A 43 24.70 24.85 0.14
N THR A 44 24.48 24.92 -1.16
CA THR A 44 25.41 24.48 -2.20
C THR A 44 26.72 25.27 -2.03
N VAL A 45 27.78 24.61 -1.58
CA VAL A 45 29.15 25.13 -1.71
C VAL A 45 29.82 24.30 -2.80
N ASN A 46 29.90 24.90 -3.99
CA ASN A 46 30.75 24.42 -5.08
C ASN A 46 32.20 24.30 -4.60
N PRO A 47 32.97 23.29 -5.06
CA PRO A 47 34.38 23.18 -4.73
C PRO A 47 35.14 24.29 -5.45
N ALA A 48 35.47 25.35 -4.71
CA ALA A 48 36.45 26.33 -5.16
C ALA A 48 37.81 25.60 -5.30
N LYS A 49 38.28 25.49 -6.54
CA LYS A 49 39.65 25.11 -6.89
C LYS A 49 40.61 26.02 -6.10
N VAL A 50 41.31 25.44 -5.13
CA VAL A 50 42.46 26.11 -4.52
C VAL A 50 43.64 25.87 -5.45
N ASN A 51 43.87 26.84 -6.34
CA ASN A 51 45.06 26.94 -7.15
C ASN A 51 46.27 27.07 -6.21
N PRO A 52 47.37 26.32 -6.38
CA PRO A 52 48.57 26.53 -5.57
C PRO A 52 49.16 27.89 -5.94
N ALA A 53 49.01 28.87 -5.06
CA ALA A 53 49.73 30.14 -5.17
C ALA A 53 51.22 29.86 -4.97
N GLN A 54 51.93 29.67 -6.09
CA GLN A 54 53.39 29.73 -6.14
C GLN A 54 53.82 31.17 -5.88
N THR A 55 54.05 31.51 -4.62
CA THR A 55 54.82 32.71 -4.28
C THR A 55 56.29 32.34 -4.37
N ASN A 56 56.84 32.49 -5.59
CA ASN A 56 58.28 32.53 -5.82
C ASN A 56 58.86 33.78 -5.15
N LEU A 57 59.55 33.60 -4.02
CA LEU A 57 60.56 34.54 -3.56
C LEU A 57 61.93 33.89 -3.77
N ALA A 58 62.40 33.97 -5.01
CA ALA A 58 63.75 33.59 -5.39
C ALA A 58 64.72 34.66 -4.86
N TYR A 59 65.34 34.41 -3.71
CA TYR A 59 66.59 35.07 -3.34
C TYR A 59 67.74 34.22 -3.90
N PRO A 60 68.64 34.77 -4.74
CA PRO A 60 69.78 34.01 -5.23
C PRO A 60 70.77 33.78 -4.09
N LEU A 61 70.70 32.62 -3.44
CA LEU A 61 71.78 32.14 -2.59
C LEU A 61 72.92 31.68 -3.51
N LYS A 62 73.99 32.49 -3.56
CA LYS A 62 75.29 32.04 -4.08
C LYS A 62 75.67 30.74 -3.34
N PRO A 63 76.10 29.68 -4.04
CA PRO A 63 76.54 28.45 -3.38
C PRO A 63 77.80 28.74 -2.57
N SER A 64 77.64 28.95 -1.26
CA SER A 64 78.75 28.88 -0.32
C SER A 64 79.02 27.40 -0.06
N ALA A 65 80.29 27.02 -0.17
CA ALA A 65 80.77 25.66 -0.15
C ALA A 65 80.13 24.81 0.97
N THR A 66 79.58 23.66 0.59
CA THR A 66 79.17 22.60 1.52
C THR A 66 80.40 22.08 2.25
N THR A 67 80.74 22.67 3.39
CA THR A 67 81.48 21.94 4.42
C THR A 67 80.49 20.92 5.01
N PRO A 68 80.85 19.63 5.14
CA PRO A 68 79.98 18.65 5.76
C PRO A 68 79.68 19.11 7.18
N ILE A 69 78.44 19.55 7.42
CA ILE A 69 77.94 19.87 8.75
C ILE A 69 78.00 18.56 9.52
N ALA A 70 78.92 18.46 10.47
CA ALA A 70 79.06 17.27 11.29
C ALA A 70 77.68 16.90 11.86
N VAL A 71 77.17 15.73 11.47
CA VAL A 71 75.85 15.25 11.85
C VAL A 71 75.95 14.80 13.30
N SER A 72 75.08 15.32 14.17
CA SER A 72 75.00 14.89 15.56
C SER A 72 74.76 13.37 15.63
N THR A 73 75.45 12.69 16.56
CA THR A 73 75.31 11.25 16.80
C THR A 73 73.85 10.84 17.08
N ASP A 74 73.04 11.75 17.62
CA ASP A 74 71.59 11.63 17.73
C ASP A 74 70.88 12.44 16.65
N LYS A 75 70.08 11.78 15.81
CA LYS A 75 69.27 12.39 14.74
C LYS A 75 67.99 13.06 15.27
N SER A 76 67.68 12.96 16.57
CA SER A 76 66.51 13.60 17.15
C SER A 76 66.60 15.14 17.08
N LEU A 77 65.45 15.81 17.06
CA LEU A 77 65.37 17.27 17.03
C LEU A 77 66.08 17.91 18.24
N ASN A 78 66.05 17.23 19.39
CA ASN A 78 66.76 17.65 20.61
C ASN A 78 68.27 17.41 20.50
N GLY A 79 68.70 16.26 19.97
CA GLY A 79 70.11 15.96 19.73
C GLY A 79 70.77 16.93 18.75
N GLN A 80 70.06 17.28 17.68
CA GLN A 80 70.50 18.30 16.71
C GLN A 80 70.57 19.70 17.36
N TYR A 81 69.61 20.06 18.20
CA TYR A 81 69.63 21.32 18.94
C TYR A 81 70.83 21.44 19.88
N GLN A 82 71.11 20.40 20.68
CA GLN A 82 72.26 20.36 21.59
C GLN A 82 73.58 20.44 20.83
N PHE A 83 73.66 19.77 19.69
CA PHE A 83 74.83 19.84 18.82
C PHE A 83 75.07 21.25 18.28
N ILE A 84 74.03 21.94 17.79
CA ILE A 84 74.13 23.33 17.36
C ILE A 84 74.58 24.22 18.53
N LEU A 85 74.01 24.02 19.72
CA LEU A 85 74.37 24.79 20.93
C LEU A 85 75.86 24.68 21.28
N SER A 86 76.45 23.50 21.07
CA SER A 86 77.89 23.25 21.31
C SER A 86 78.83 23.94 20.32
N LYS A 87 78.32 24.36 19.16
CA LYS A 87 79.12 24.94 18.06
C LYS A 87 78.97 26.47 17.94
N VAL A 88 77.98 27.06 18.59
CA VAL A 88 77.68 28.50 18.50
C VAL A 88 78.20 29.27 19.71
N TYR A 89 78.45 30.57 19.53
CA TYR A 89 78.86 31.45 20.61
C TYR A 89 77.71 31.73 21.59
N HIS A 90 78.03 32.01 22.86
CA HIS A 90 77.07 32.25 23.94
C HIS A 90 76.00 33.31 23.61
N TYR A 91 76.36 34.38 22.88
CA TYR A 91 75.41 35.44 22.52
C TYR A 91 74.33 34.99 21.51
N GLN A 92 74.57 33.91 20.75
CA GLN A 92 73.62 33.38 19.75
C GLN A 92 72.67 32.34 20.34
N GLN A 93 73.01 31.76 21.49
CA GLN A 93 72.18 30.78 22.20
C GLN A 93 70.73 31.25 22.42
N PRO A 94 70.42 32.47 22.91
CA PRO A 94 69.05 32.88 23.16
C PRO A 94 68.16 32.84 21.90
N MET A 95 68.67 33.25 20.73
CA MET A 95 67.91 33.16 19.48
C MET A 95 67.59 31.72 19.10
N ILE A 96 68.57 30.82 19.20
CA ILE A 96 68.41 29.41 18.82
C ILE A 96 67.49 28.70 19.82
N THR A 97 67.59 29.00 21.12
CA THR A 97 66.71 28.48 22.16
C THR A 97 65.25 28.90 21.94
N ALA A 98 65.02 30.17 21.57
CA ALA A 98 63.68 30.71 21.28
C ALA A 98 63.08 30.05 20.03
N PHE A 99 63.88 29.85 18.99
CA PHE A 99 63.46 29.14 17.77
C PHE A 99 63.14 27.67 18.04
N TYR A 100 63.99 26.97 18.80
CA TYR A 100 63.73 25.58 19.18
C TYR A 100 62.43 25.45 20.00
N ARG A 101 62.21 26.38 20.93
CA ARG A 101 60.99 26.43 21.76
C ARG A 101 59.75 26.67 20.90
N SER A 102 59.77 27.61 19.95
CA SER A 102 58.62 27.88 19.09
C SER A 102 58.30 26.72 18.14
N MET A 103 59.34 26.06 17.61
CA MET A 103 59.20 24.85 16.81
C MET A 103 58.59 23.69 17.63
N GLN A 104 59.08 23.48 18.85
CA GLN A 104 58.57 22.43 19.73
C GLN A 104 57.12 22.70 20.14
N ASP A 105 56.76 23.96 20.40
CA ASP A 105 55.40 24.37 20.72
C ASP A 105 54.44 24.16 19.53
N THR A 106 54.89 24.48 18.31
CA THR A 106 54.14 24.21 17.08
C THR A 106 53.91 22.71 16.89
N LEU A 107 54.95 21.88 17.04
CA LEU A 107 54.85 20.43 16.94
C LEU A 107 53.93 19.85 18.02
N ARG A 108 53.99 20.35 19.25
CA ARG A 108 53.10 19.95 20.34
C ARG A 108 51.65 20.28 20.00
N THR A 109 51.40 21.51 19.52
CA THR A 109 50.07 21.96 19.13
C THR A 109 49.50 21.11 18.00
N GLN A 110 50.30 20.81 16.97
CA GLN A 110 49.89 19.94 15.87
C GLN A 110 49.59 18.50 16.35
N ARG A 111 50.41 17.93 17.24
CA ARG A 111 50.16 16.60 17.81
C ARG A 111 48.87 16.54 18.62
N ILE A 112 48.60 17.58 19.43
CA ILE A 112 47.34 17.69 20.18
C ILE A 112 46.15 17.80 19.23
N ALA A 113 46.25 18.63 18.19
CA ALA A 113 45.21 18.78 17.18
C ALA A 113 44.94 17.47 16.42
N LEU A 114 45.99 16.75 16.01
CA LEU A 114 45.86 15.43 15.38
C LEU A 114 45.17 14.42 16.31
N ALA A 115 45.60 14.34 17.57
CA ALA A 115 44.96 13.46 18.55
C ALA A 115 43.46 13.79 18.73
N ALA A 116 43.11 15.08 18.77
CA ALA A 116 41.71 15.53 18.86
C ALA A 116 40.89 15.23 17.59
N ILE A 117 41.50 15.30 16.40
CA ILE A 117 40.84 14.93 15.14
C ILE A 117 40.61 13.41 15.11
N HIS A 118 41.61 12.61 15.47
CA HIS A 118 41.49 11.15 15.53
C HIS A 118 40.41 10.71 16.53
N SER A 119 40.32 11.35 17.71
CA SER A 119 39.28 11.02 18.68
C SER A 119 37.88 11.41 18.18
N LYS A 120 37.73 12.55 17.51
CA LYS A 120 36.47 12.95 16.86
C LYS A 120 36.08 11.99 15.74
N LEU A 121 37.03 11.56 14.91
CA LEU A 121 36.78 10.60 13.84
C LEU A 121 36.35 9.24 14.40
N ALA A 122 37.00 8.77 15.48
CA ALA A 122 36.60 7.55 16.18
C ALA A 122 35.18 7.66 16.76
N ALA A 123 34.82 8.81 17.34
CA ALA A 123 33.47 9.05 17.84
C ALA A 123 32.43 9.09 16.71
N GLN A 124 32.73 9.77 15.60
CA GLN A 124 31.84 9.85 14.44
C GLN A 124 31.65 8.50 13.76
N THR A 125 32.71 7.72 13.57
CA THR A 125 32.63 6.36 13.01
C THR A 125 31.81 5.42 13.90
N LYS A 126 31.97 5.50 15.22
CA LYS A 126 31.12 4.76 16.17
C LYS A 126 29.66 5.18 16.09
N SER A 127 29.39 6.48 15.95
CA SER A 127 28.03 7.00 15.79
C SER A 127 27.39 6.55 14.47
N MET A 128 28.14 6.58 13.36
CA MET A 128 27.67 6.08 12.07
C MET A 128 27.40 4.57 12.11
N ALA A 129 28.26 3.78 12.76
CA ALA A 129 28.03 2.35 12.95
C ALA A 129 26.78 2.08 13.78
N ALA A 130 26.55 2.86 14.85
CA ALA A 130 25.33 2.77 15.65
C ALA A 130 24.08 3.14 14.85
N MET A 131 24.11 4.25 14.10
CA MET A 131 23.00 4.66 13.23
C MET A 131 22.71 3.61 12.15
N GLN A 132 23.73 3.00 11.55
CA GLN A 132 23.53 1.92 10.58
C GLN A 132 22.88 0.69 11.22
N SER A 133 23.31 0.33 12.44
CA SER A 133 22.68 -0.76 13.20
C SER A 133 21.21 -0.45 13.55
N ASP A 134 20.91 0.79 13.92
CA ASP A 134 19.54 1.24 14.20
C ASP A 134 18.67 1.22 12.94
N VAL A 135 19.21 1.61 11.78
CA VAL A 135 18.51 1.52 10.49
C VAL A 135 18.22 0.06 10.14
N ASN A 136 19.23 -0.81 10.20
CA ASN A 136 19.08 -2.23 9.89
C ASN A 136 18.04 -2.90 10.81
N SER A 137 18.10 -2.63 12.12
CA SER A 137 17.13 -3.19 13.09
C SER A 137 15.71 -2.66 12.88
N LYS A 138 15.56 -1.40 12.47
CA LYS A 138 14.26 -0.82 12.12
C LYS A 138 13.72 -1.40 10.82
N GLU A 139 14.55 -1.61 9.79
CA GLU A 139 14.14 -2.29 8.56
C GLU A 139 13.71 -3.73 8.84
N GLU A 140 14.44 -4.46 9.68
CA GLU A 140 14.09 -5.81 10.09
C GLU A 140 12.77 -5.84 10.89
N SER A 141 12.57 -4.88 11.80
CA SER A 141 11.31 -4.70 12.53
C SER A 141 10.15 -4.33 11.61
N LEU A 142 10.38 -3.49 10.60
CA LEU A 142 9.38 -3.14 9.60
C LEU A 142 9.03 -4.33 8.71
N ASN A 143 10.01 -5.16 8.33
CA ASN A 143 9.78 -6.39 7.57
C ASN A 143 8.99 -7.41 8.39
N ALA A 144 9.37 -7.62 9.65
CA ALA A 144 8.65 -8.49 10.58
C ALA A 144 7.22 -7.99 10.85
N THR A 145 7.05 -6.68 11.03
CA THR A 145 5.72 -6.07 11.22
C THR A 145 4.90 -6.11 9.95
N THR A 146 5.49 -5.91 8.78
CA THR A 146 4.81 -6.02 7.48
C THR A 146 4.36 -7.46 7.24
N ALA A 147 5.16 -8.46 7.61
CA ALA A 147 4.76 -9.86 7.56
C ALA A 147 3.59 -10.15 8.51
N GLN A 148 3.63 -9.63 9.75
CA GLN A 148 2.55 -9.81 10.73
C GLN A 148 1.27 -9.07 10.33
N VAL A 149 1.35 -7.80 9.93
CA VAL A 149 0.21 -6.96 9.53
C VAL A 149 -0.41 -7.49 8.25
N ASN A 150 0.39 -8.00 7.30
CA ASN A 150 -0.18 -8.61 6.10
C ASN A 150 -0.82 -9.97 6.38
N SER A 151 -0.60 -10.59 7.54
CA SER A 151 -1.25 -11.84 7.92
C SER A 151 -2.44 -11.63 8.85
N ILE A 152 -3.56 -12.29 8.55
CA ILE A 152 -4.71 -12.45 9.45
C ILE A 152 -4.77 -13.92 9.82
N ASN A 153 -4.95 -14.23 11.10
CA ASN A 153 -5.14 -15.61 11.54
C ASN A 153 -6.49 -16.14 11.05
N PHE A 154 -6.47 -17.07 10.11
CA PHE A 154 -7.65 -17.78 9.62
C PHE A 154 -7.45 -19.28 9.87
N LEU A 155 -8.35 -19.89 10.66
CA LEU A 155 -8.27 -21.31 11.08
C LEU A 155 -6.95 -21.69 11.81
N GLY A 156 -6.34 -20.74 12.53
CA GLY A 156 -5.10 -20.96 13.28
C GLY A 156 -3.81 -20.84 12.46
N MET A 157 -3.89 -20.55 11.15
CA MET A 157 -2.74 -20.24 10.31
C MET A 157 -2.74 -18.75 9.90
N PRO A 158 -1.57 -18.10 9.83
CA PRO A 158 -1.45 -16.74 9.31
C PRO A 158 -1.64 -16.74 7.78
N VAL A 159 -2.66 -16.06 7.29
CA VAL A 159 -2.99 -15.98 5.85
C VAL A 159 -2.93 -14.53 5.40
N ALA A 160 -2.37 -14.27 4.22
CA ALA A 160 -2.23 -12.90 3.72
C ALA A 160 -3.60 -12.21 3.55
N LYS A 161 -3.70 -10.89 3.83
CA LYS A 161 -4.94 -10.08 3.67
C LYS A 161 -5.56 -10.22 2.28
N THR A 162 -4.73 -10.24 1.24
CA THR A 162 -5.18 -10.45 -0.14
C THR A 162 -5.83 -11.82 -0.30
N THR A 163 -5.17 -12.88 0.18
CA THR A 163 -5.69 -14.25 0.13
C THR A 163 -6.98 -14.39 0.92
N TYR A 164 -7.08 -13.78 2.10
CA TYR A 164 -8.33 -13.75 2.87
C TYR A 164 -9.46 -13.11 2.07
N ASN A 165 -9.25 -11.90 1.51
CA ASN A 165 -10.26 -11.23 0.71
C ASN A 165 -10.67 -12.06 -0.51
N THR A 166 -9.72 -12.70 -1.20
CA THR A 166 -10.02 -13.58 -2.34
C THR A 166 -10.83 -14.79 -1.92
N ILE A 167 -10.48 -15.45 -0.81
CA ILE A 167 -11.22 -16.62 -0.31
C ILE A 167 -12.63 -16.22 0.14
N MET A 168 -12.78 -15.11 0.87
CA MET A 168 -14.07 -14.64 1.36
C MET A 168 -15.03 -14.32 0.21
N TRP A 169 -14.60 -13.48 -0.74
CA TRP A 169 -15.42 -13.15 -1.89
C TRP A 169 -15.61 -14.34 -2.82
N GLY A 170 -14.61 -15.23 -2.94
CA GLY A 170 -14.74 -16.50 -3.66
C GLY A 170 -15.85 -17.37 -3.08
N LEU A 171 -15.92 -17.50 -1.74
CA LEU A 171 -16.98 -18.23 -1.06
C LEU A 171 -18.36 -17.61 -1.32
N VAL A 172 -18.46 -16.27 -1.23
CA VAL A 172 -19.71 -15.54 -1.51
C VAL A 172 -20.18 -15.78 -2.95
N ILE A 173 -19.27 -15.72 -3.94
CA ILE A 173 -19.60 -15.97 -5.35
C ILE A 173 -20.05 -17.41 -5.56
N VAL A 174 -19.32 -18.38 -4.99
CA VAL A 174 -19.65 -19.81 -5.15
C VAL A 174 -21.02 -20.12 -4.53
N LEU A 175 -21.27 -19.68 -3.30
CA LEU A 175 -22.57 -19.88 -2.64
C LEU A 175 -23.69 -19.13 -3.35
N GLY A 176 -23.43 -17.90 -3.81
CA GLY A 176 -24.37 -17.12 -4.60
C GLY A 176 -24.73 -17.80 -5.91
N ALA A 177 -23.75 -18.37 -6.63
CA ALA A 177 -23.98 -19.12 -7.85
C ALA A 177 -24.82 -20.38 -7.58
N LEU A 178 -24.49 -21.14 -6.54
CA LEU A 178 -25.21 -22.36 -6.16
C LEU A 178 -26.67 -22.06 -5.80
N ALA A 179 -26.91 -21.00 -5.01
CA ALA A 179 -28.25 -20.53 -4.69
C ALA A 179 -29.02 -20.08 -5.93
N ALA A 180 -28.37 -19.32 -6.83
CA ALA A 180 -28.97 -18.89 -8.09
C ALA A 180 -29.36 -20.08 -8.98
N THR A 181 -28.52 -21.12 -9.07
CA THR A 181 -28.82 -22.35 -9.82
C THR A 181 -30.07 -23.04 -9.26
N VAL A 182 -30.18 -23.18 -7.94
CA VAL A 182 -31.35 -23.80 -7.29
C VAL A 182 -32.61 -22.97 -7.53
N ILE A 183 -32.54 -21.64 -7.42
CA ILE A 183 -33.68 -20.76 -7.68
C ILE A 183 -34.12 -20.86 -9.14
N PHE A 184 -33.17 -20.83 -10.09
CA PHE A 184 -33.49 -20.92 -11.51
C PHE A 184 -34.17 -22.25 -11.86
N LEU A 185 -33.64 -23.36 -11.34
CA LEU A 185 -34.20 -24.69 -11.53
C LEU A 185 -35.57 -24.87 -10.85
N SER A 186 -35.72 -24.35 -9.63
CA SER A 186 -37.01 -24.41 -8.93
C SER A 186 -38.07 -23.55 -9.62
N THR A 187 -37.70 -22.37 -10.12
CA THR A 187 -38.64 -21.44 -10.76
C THR A 187 -39.16 -22.00 -12.09
N SER A 188 -38.33 -22.67 -12.88
CA SER A 188 -38.76 -23.32 -14.12
C SER A 188 -39.74 -24.46 -13.85
N ALA A 189 -39.41 -25.34 -12.88
CA ALA A 189 -40.29 -26.44 -12.48
C ALA A 189 -41.65 -25.94 -11.95
N ARG A 190 -41.64 -24.90 -11.12
CA ARG A 190 -42.88 -24.31 -10.56
C ARG A 190 -43.73 -23.64 -11.62
N ARG A 191 -43.12 -23.00 -12.62
CA ARG A 191 -43.83 -22.39 -13.75
C ARG A 191 -44.55 -23.43 -14.60
N GLU A 192 -43.90 -24.56 -14.90
CA GLU A 192 -44.53 -25.61 -15.69
C GLU A 192 -45.71 -26.26 -14.94
N ALA A 193 -45.53 -26.57 -13.65
CA ALA A 193 -46.60 -27.11 -12.82
C ALA A 193 -47.82 -26.16 -12.76
N HIS A 194 -47.57 -24.87 -12.59
CA HIS A 194 -48.63 -23.86 -12.56
C HIS A 194 -49.32 -23.73 -13.93
N TYR A 195 -48.57 -23.83 -15.04
CA TYR A 195 -49.15 -23.82 -16.38
C TYR A 195 -50.08 -25.01 -16.62
N ARG A 196 -49.63 -26.22 -16.26
CA ARG A 196 -50.45 -27.44 -16.40
C ARG A 196 -51.71 -27.36 -15.55
N THR A 197 -51.57 -26.95 -14.28
CA THR A 197 -52.73 -26.78 -13.38
C THR A 197 -53.74 -25.78 -13.94
N LYS A 198 -53.25 -24.65 -14.47
CA LYS A 198 -54.12 -23.66 -15.11
C LYS A 198 -54.85 -24.26 -16.32
N LEU A 199 -54.13 -24.98 -17.19
CA LEU A 199 -54.73 -25.58 -18.39
C LEU A 199 -55.84 -26.60 -18.03
N TYR A 200 -55.63 -27.40 -16.99
CA TYR A 200 -56.67 -28.31 -16.51
C TYR A 200 -57.88 -27.56 -15.94
N ASN A 201 -57.66 -26.49 -15.17
CA ASN A 201 -58.74 -25.67 -14.63
C ASN A 201 -59.55 -25.00 -15.77
N ASP A 202 -58.86 -24.43 -16.76
CA ASP A 202 -59.49 -23.81 -17.93
C ASP A 202 -60.34 -24.85 -18.70
N LEU A 203 -59.80 -26.06 -18.92
CA LEU A 203 -60.53 -27.15 -19.59
C LEU A 203 -61.74 -27.63 -18.77
N GLU A 204 -61.61 -27.73 -17.46
CA GLU A 204 -62.71 -28.12 -16.58
C GLU A 204 -63.84 -27.07 -16.59
N GLU A 205 -63.47 -25.79 -16.60
CA GLU A 205 -64.41 -24.68 -16.71
C GLU A 205 -65.14 -24.69 -18.06
N GLU A 206 -64.42 -24.91 -19.16
CA GLU A 206 -65.02 -25.07 -20.49
C GLU A 206 -65.97 -26.28 -20.55
N TYR A 207 -65.58 -27.42 -19.97
CA TYR A 207 -66.42 -28.62 -19.92
C TYR A 207 -67.70 -28.40 -19.10
N LYS A 208 -67.59 -27.75 -17.93
CA LYS A 208 -68.74 -27.34 -17.13
C LYS A 208 -69.65 -26.40 -17.93
N GLY A 209 -69.07 -25.42 -18.62
CA GLY A 209 -69.78 -24.50 -19.49
C GLY A 209 -70.47 -25.18 -20.68
N TYR A 210 -69.85 -26.22 -21.25
CA TYR A 210 -70.48 -27.03 -22.30
C TYR A 210 -71.67 -27.82 -21.75
N LYS A 211 -71.52 -28.46 -20.58
CA LYS A 211 -72.58 -29.23 -19.93
C LYS A 211 -73.78 -28.37 -19.55
N THR A 212 -73.55 -27.16 -19.03
CA THR A 212 -74.65 -26.22 -18.73
C THR A 212 -75.35 -25.77 -20.01
N LYS A 213 -74.59 -25.36 -21.04
CA LYS A 213 -75.15 -24.98 -22.35
C LYS A 213 -75.94 -26.11 -23.01
N ALA A 214 -75.47 -27.36 -22.91
CA ALA A 214 -76.19 -28.52 -23.45
C ALA A 214 -77.53 -28.72 -22.72
N ASN A 215 -77.53 -28.69 -21.38
CA ASN A 215 -78.75 -28.79 -20.58
C ASN A 215 -79.73 -27.64 -20.89
N ASP A 216 -79.23 -26.42 -21.05
CA ASP A 216 -80.07 -25.28 -21.42
C ASP A 216 -80.69 -25.44 -22.81
N LYS A 217 -79.96 -26.02 -23.77
CA LYS A 217 -80.51 -26.37 -25.09
C LYS A 217 -81.58 -27.46 -25.00
N GLU A 218 -81.37 -28.50 -24.22
CA GLU A 218 -82.36 -29.56 -24.00
C GLU A 218 -83.62 -29.02 -23.34
N LYS A 219 -83.47 -28.19 -22.30
CA LYS A 219 -84.60 -27.50 -21.65
C LYS A 219 -85.34 -26.60 -22.63
N LYS A 220 -84.62 -25.83 -23.46
CA LYS A 220 -85.23 -24.98 -24.48
C LYS A 220 -86.00 -25.81 -25.52
N LEU A 221 -85.40 -26.88 -26.04
CA LEU A 221 -86.05 -27.79 -26.98
C LEU A 221 -87.31 -28.41 -26.38
N SER A 222 -87.27 -28.84 -25.11
CA SER A 222 -88.45 -29.37 -24.42
C SER A 222 -89.56 -28.33 -24.28
N ARG A 223 -89.21 -27.07 -23.98
CA ARG A 223 -90.17 -25.96 -23.91
C ARG A 223 -90.77 -25.64 -25.27
N ASP A 224 -89.95 -25.63 -26.32
CA ASP A 224 -90.38 -25.38 -27.70
C ASP A 224 -91.30 -26.51 -28.19
N LEU A 225 -90.95 -27.78 -27.93
CA LEU A 225 -91.80 -28.95 -28.25
C LEU A 225 -93.15 -28.88 -27.53
N GLN A 226 -93.16 -28.50 -26.25
CA GLN A 226 -94.40 -28.35 -25.50
C GLN A 226 -95.24 -27.18 -26.03
N THR A 227 -94.61 -26.06 -26.38
CA THR A 227 -95.30 -24.91 -26.99
C THR A 227 -95.89 -25.26 -28.35
N VAL A 228 -95.16 -26.03 -29.18
CA VAL A 228 -95.67 -26.55 -30.47
C VAL A 228 -96.85 -27.49 -30.25
N ARG A 229 -96.77 -28.43 -29.29
CA ARG A 229 -97.91 -29.29 -28.94
C ARG A 229 -99.14 -28.46 -28.52
N ASN A 230 -98.96 -27.54 -27.59
CA ASN A 230 -100.03 -26.66 -27.12
C ASN A 230 -100.62 -25.83 -28.29
N LYS A 231 -99.78 -25.38 -29.24
CA LYS A 231 -100.22 -24.60 -30.40
C LYS A 231 -100.96 -25.45 -31.44
N LEU A 232 -100.58 -26.71 -31.64
CA LEU A 232 -101.30 -27.64 -32.52
C LEU A 232 -102.69 -27.97 -31.95
N GLU A 233 -102.78 -28.16 -30.64
CA GLU A 233 -104.04 -28.40 -29.93
C GLU A 233 -105.00 -27.20 -30.07
N GLU A 234 -104.49 -25.97 -29.92
CA GLU A 234 -105.25 -24.72 -30.12
C GLU A 234 -105.79 -24.56 -31.55
N ILE A 235 -105.00 -24.93 -32.58
CA ILE A 235 -105.39 -24.78 -33.99
C ILE A 235 -106.32 -25.91 -34.46
N THR A 236 -106.16 -27.13 -33.93
CA THR A 236 -106.91 -28.32 -34.40
C THR A 236 -108.21 -28.53 -33.63
N GLY A 237 -108.34 -27.95 -32.42
CA GLY A 237 -109.62 -27.66 -31.77
C GLY A 237 -110.68 -28.76 -31.81
N ASN A 238 -110.42 -29.92 -31.19
CA ASN A 238 -111.49 -30.75 -30.59
C ASN A 238 -110.89 -31.64 -29.48
N PRO A 239 -111.44 -31.64 -28.24
CA PRO A 239 -110.90 -32.42 -27.14
C PRO A 239 -111.54 -33.80 -27.14
N GLU A 240 -110.73 -34.84 -27.36
CA GLU A 240 -110.79 -36.15 -26.68
C GLU A 240 -109.97 -37.18 -27.49
N TYR A 241 -109.25 -38.00 -26.71
CA TYR A 241 -108.27 -39.04 -27.04
C TYR A 241 -106.82 -38.58 -27.26
#